data_AF-A0A834H728-F1
#
_entry.id   AF-A0A834H728-F1
#
_cell.length_a   1.000
_cell.length_b   1.000
_cell.length_c   1.000
_cell.angle_alpha   90.00
_cell.angle_beta   90.00
_cell.angle_gamma   90.00
#
_symmetry.space_group_name_H-M   'P 1'
#
loop_
_entity.id
_entity.type
_entity.pdbx_description
1 polymer ?
#
loop_
_entity_poly.entity_id
_entity_poly.type
_entity_poly.pdbx_seq_one_letter_code
_entity_poly.pdbx_strand_id
1 'polypeptide(L)'
;MHKGIPLSDEDRIPWLNLLRDALRASLVSRKIMILGCSALHKWYREILRSADPSYVLGSYFCVVKFVLLDAGAEVLAARLQKRAEEGNHLMPAKLLQSQLDLL
;
A
#
# COMPACT_ATOMS: atom_id res chain seq x y z
N MET A 1 -3.88 -5.85 -12.19
CA MET A 1 -3.30 -6.92 -11.34
C MET A 1 -3.62 -8.34 -11.86
N HIS A 2 -4.88 -8.69 -12.21
CA HIS A 2 -5.24 -10.06 -12.66
C HIS A 2 -4.46 -10.57 -13.89
N LYS A 3 -4.10 -9.69 -14.83
CA LYS A 3 -3.27 -10.05 -16.00
C LYS A 3 -1.80 -10.36 -15.66
N GLY A 4 -1.39 -10.19 -14.40
CA GLY A 4 -0.01 -10.42 -13.96
C GLY A 4 0.97 -9.38 -14.49
N ILE A 5 0.49 -8.18 -14.81
CA ILE A 5 1.29 -7.02 -15.24
C ILE A 5 1.39 -6.08 -14.03
N PRO A 6 2.61 -5.74 -13.54
CA PRO A 6 2.80 -4.74 -12.50
C PRO A 6 2.27 -3.38 -12.96
N LEU A 7 1.67 -2.63 -12.03
CA LEU A 7 1.29 -1.24 -12.28
C LEU A 7 2.56 -0.37 -12.37
N SER A 8 2.48 0.77 -13.06
CA SER A 8 3.51 1.81 -13.04
C SER A 8 3.25 2.84 -11.93
N ASP A 9 4.11 3.85 -11.79
CA ASP A 9 3.86 4.96 -10.86
C ASP A 9 2.67 5.81 -11.32
N GLU A 10 2.56 6.06 -12.62
CA GLU A 10 1.44 6.79 -13.23
C GLU A 10 0.10 6.09 -12.97
N ASP A 11 0.07 4.76 -12.97
CA ASP A 11 -1.12 3.99 -12.60
C ASP A 11 -1.49 4.15 -11.11
N ARG A 12 -0.48 4.26 -10.23
CA ARG A 12 -0.66 4.29 -8.77
C ARG A 12 -0.97 5.68 -8.22
N ILE A 13 -0.44 6.75 -8.82
CA ILE A 13 -0.60 8.13 -8.33
C ILE A 13 -2.07 8.52 -8.13
N PRO A 14 -2.97 8.32 -9.11
CA PRO A 14 -4.38 8.70 -8.95
C PRO A 14 -5.03 7.96 -7.78
N TRP A 15 -4.72 6.67 -7.61
CA TRP A 15 -5.24 5.87 -6.51
C TRP A 15 -4.71 6.33 -5.15
N LEU A 16 -3.41 6.63 -5.03
CA LEU A 16 -2.82 7.15 -3.80
C LEU A 16 -3.40 8.51 -3.40
N ASN A 17 -3.67 9.39 -4.38
CA ASN A 17 -4.34 10.66 -4.12
C ASN A 17 -5.76 10.48 -3.59
N LEU A 18 -6.52 9.53 -4.16
CA LEU A 18 -7.86 9.19 -3.64
C LEU A 18 -7.81 8.69 -2.19
N LEU A 19 -6.84 7.83 -1.86
CA LEU A 19 -6.65 7.35 -0.49
C LEU A 19 -6.26 8.48 0.46
N ARG A 20 -5.36 9.38 0.03
CA ARG A 20 -4.99 10.58 0.79
C ARG A 20 -6.21 11.44 1.09
N ASP A 21 -7.07 11.67 0.10
CA ASP A 21 -8.25 12.52 0.27
C ASP A 21 -9.28 11.88 1.22
N ALA A 22 -9.46 10.56 1.14
CA ALA A 22 -10.28 9.80 2.08
C ALA A 22 -9.73 9.85 3.52
N LEU A 23 -8.41 9.69 3.70
CA LEU A 23 -7.74 9.84 5.00
C LEU A 23 -7.96 11.24 5.56
N ARG A 24 -7.76 12.29 4.74
CA ARG A 24 -7.97 13.68 5.16
C ARG A 24 -9.40 13.91 5.62
N ALA A 25 -10.40 13.43 4.89
CA ALA A 25 -11.80 13.55 5.28
C ALA A 25 -12.09 12.85 6.63
N SER A 26 -11.49 11.68 6.87
CA SER A 26 -11.61 10.98 8.16
C SER A 26 -10.96 11.74 9.31
N LEU A 27 -9.77 12.32 9.09
CA LEU A 27 -9.06 13.12 10.09
C LEU A 27 -9.87 14.37 10.49
N VAL A 28 -10.41 15.11 9.50
CA VAL A 28 -11.27 16.28 9.73
C VAL A 28 -12.52 15.89 10.53
N SER A 29 -13.10 14.72 10.22
CA SER A 29 -14.28 14.19 10.90
C SER A 29 -13.97 13.54 12.26
N ARG A 30 -12.70 13.55 12.70
CA ARG A 30 -12.22 12.87 13.92
C ARG A 30 -12.59 11.39 13.99
N LYS A 31 -12.63 10.72 12.83
CA LYS A 31 -12.89 9.28 12.72
C LYS A 31 -11.59 8.52 12.49
N ILE A 32 -11.53 7.30 13.02
CA ILE A 32 -10.45 6.36 12.76
C ILE A 32 -10.71 5.66 11.43
N MET A 33 -9.70 5.59 10.57
CA MET A 33 -9.71 4.86 9.31
C MET A 33 -8.49 3.95 9.23
N ILE A 34 -8.70 2.71 8.80
CA ILE A 34 -7.64 1.74 8.55
C ILE A 34 -7.74 1.33 7.08
N LEU A 35 -6.62 1.40 6.36
CA LEU A 35 -6.53 1.06 4.94
C LEU A 35 -5.51 -0.04 4.73
N GLY A 36 -5.84 -0.99 3.84
CA GLY A 36 -4.86 -1.88 3.25
C GLY A 36 -4.22 -1.20 2.04
N CYS A 37 -2.94 -0.87 2.12
CA CYS A 37 -2.17 -0.31 1.00
C CYS A 37 -0.73 -0.82 1.10
N SER A 38 -0.16 -1.31 -0.01
CA SER A 38 1.21 -1.81 0.00
C SER A 38 2.22 -0.70 0.29
N ALA A 39 1.99 0.51 -0.24
CA ALA A 39 2.76 1.74 0.02
C ALA A 39 4.28 1.51 0.09
N LEU A 40 4.80 0.69 -0.83
CA LEU A 40 6.14 0.11 -0.78
C LEU A 40 7.23 1.17 -0.93
N HIS A 41 7.04 2.13 -1.85
CA HIS A 41 7.97 3.24 -2.00
C HIS A 41 7.79 4.29 -0.92
N LYS A 42 8.92 4.88 -0.49
CA LYS A 42 8.93 6.02 0.45
C LYS A 42 8.01 7.14 -0.02
N TRP A 43 8.09 7.51 -1.29
CA TRP A 43 7.32 8.64 -1.81
C TRP A 43 5.80 8.38 -1.85
N TYR A 44 5.35 7.13 -2.01
CA TYR A 44 3.93 6.79 -1.83
C TYR A 44 3.46 7.10 -0.41
N ARG A 45 4.31 6.80 0.59
CA ARG A 45 4.02 7.14 1.99
C ARG A 45 4.00 8.64 2.22
N GLU A 46 4.84 9.42 1.53
CA GLU A 46 4.80 10.89 1.58
C GLU A 46 3.46 11.43 1.07
N ILE A 47 2.92 10.89 -0.04
CA ILE A 47 1.58 11.28 -0.53
C ILE A 47 0.53 11.02 0.55
N LEU A 48 0.53 9.82 1.14
CA LEU A 48 -0.47 9.48 2.15
C LEU A 48 -0.32 10.31 3.44
N ARG A 49 0.92 10.62 3.87
CA ARG A 49 1.17 11.52 5.02
C ARG A 49 0.68 12.94 4.75
N SER A 50 0.70 13.42 3.51
CA SER A 50 0.15 14.73 3.17
C SER A 50 -1.37 14.87 3.39
N ALA A 51 -2.07 13.77 3.74
CA ALA A 51 -3.44 13.85 4.25
C ALA A 51 -3.54 14.68 5.55
N ASP A 52 -2.50 14.61 6.40
CA ASP A 52 -2.33 15.43 7.59
C ASP A 52 -1.95 16.88 7.19
N PRO A 53 -2.80 17.89 7.46
CA PRO A 53 -2.53 19.27 7.08
C PRO A 53 -1.29 19.87 7.76
N SER A 54 -0.86 19.31 8.90
CA SER A 54 0.33 19.76 9.62
C SER A 54 1.61 19.03 9.19
N TYR A 55 1.51 18.13 8.21
CA TYR A 55 2.65 17.35 7.74
C TYR A 55 3.68 18.22 7.01
N VAL A 56 4.95 18.05 7.38
CA VAL A 56 6.10 18.61 6.67
C VAL A 56 6.81 17.50 5.93
N LEU A 57 7.07 17.69 4.63
CA LEU A 57 7.71 16.69 3.78
C LEU A 57 9.04 16.20 4.39
N GLY A 58 9.22 14.88 4.48
CA GLY A 58 10.40 14.26 5.07
C GLY A 58 10.39 14.16 6.61
N SER A 59 9.39 14.72 7.29
CA SER A 59 9.18 14.53 8.72
C SER A 59 8.62 13.14 9.04
N TYR A 60 8.94 12.60 10.21
CA TYR A 60 8.26 11.42 10.75
C TYR A 60 7.16 11.77 11.77
N PHE A 61 7.04 13.06 12.11
CA PHE A 61 5.94 13.57 12.92
C PHE A 61 4.72 13.82 12.03
N CYS A 62 3.80 12.86 12.06
CA CYS A 62 2.55 12.88 11.29
C CYS A 62 1.50 12.04 12.03
N VAL A 63 0.22 12.42 11.95
CA VAL A 63 -0.88 11.61 12.51
C VAL A 63 -1.16 10.35 11.70
N VAL A 64 -0.81 10.35 10.40
CA VAL A 64 -0.93 9.16 9.54
C VAL A 64 0.21 8.19 9.87
N LYS A 65 -0.15 7.03 10.42
CA LYS A 65 0.80 5.98 10.79
C LYS A 65 0.75 4.81 9.82
N PHE A 66 1.89 4.13 9.68
CA PHE A 66 2.04 2.93 8.86
C PHE A 66 2.38 1.75 9.75
N VAL A 67 1.76 0.62 9.49
CA VAL A 67 2.09 -0.66 10.11
C VAL A 67 2.62 -1.56 9.00
N LEU A 68 3.91 -1.91 9.09
CA LEU A 68 4.52 -2.86 8.16
C LEU A 68 4.23 -4.28 8.64
N LEU A 69 3.47 -5.03 7.85
CA LEU A 69 3.30 -6.46 8.05
C LEU A 69 4.47 -7.19 7.41
N ASP A 70 5.57 -7.28 8.14
CA ASP A 70 6.82 -7.87 7.66
C ASP A 70 6.80 -9.40 7.80
N ALA A 71 7.20 -10.08 6.74
CA ALA A 71 7.32 -11.54 6.67
C ALA A 71 8.32 -11.92 5.58
N GLY A 72 9.08 -13.00 5.80
CA GLY A 72 10.02 -13.51 4.82
C GLY A 72 9.37 -13.85 3.48
N ALA A 73 10.13 -13.67 2.39
CA ALA A 73 9.66 -13.90 1.03
C ALA A 73 9.11 -15.33 0.82
N GLU A 74 9.74 -16.31 1.46
CA GLU A 74 9.33 -17.70 1.47
C GLU A 74 7.95 -17.92 2.13
N VAL A 75 7.67 -17.21 3.24
CA VAL A 75 6.38 -17.26 3.93
C VAL A 75 5.29 -16.61 3.08
N LEU A 76 5.60 -15.47 2.45
CA LEU A 76 4.69 -14.78 1.55
C LEU A 76 4.38 -15.66 0.32
N ALA A 77 5.39 -16.25 -0.31
CA ALA A 77 5.25 -17.13 -1.47
C ALA A 77 4.37 -18.35 -1.15
N ALA A 78 4.65 -19.05 -0.06
CA ALA A 78 3.88 -20.22 0.37
C ALA A 78 2.40 -19.86 0.61
N ARG A 79 2.11 -18.72 1.25
CA ARG A 79 0.74 -18.24 1.48
C ARG A 79 0.01 -17.86 0.19
N LEU A 80 0.71 -17.35 -0.82
CA LEU A 80 0.11 -17.02 -2.12
C LEU A 80 -0.16 -18.29 -2.94
N GLN A 81 0.79 -19.23 -2.98
CA GLN A 81 0.64 -20.52 -3.67
C GLN A 81 -0.56 -21.30 -3.16
N LYS A 82 -0.67 -21.46 -1.83
CA LYS A 82 -1.81 -22.15 -1.21
C LYS A 82 -3.15 -21.54 -1.64
N ARG A 83 -3.27 -20.21 -1.64
CA ARG A 83 -4.50 -19.51 -2.04
C ARG A 83 -4.78 -19.61 -3.55
N ALA A 84 -3.73 -19.70 -4.38
CA ALA A 84 -3.88 -19.89 -5.81
C ALA A 84 -4.36 -21.31 -6.15
N GLU A 85 -3.84 -22.33 -5.44
CA GLU A 85 -4.29 -23.72 -5.55
C GLU A 85 -5.76 -23.87 -5.13
N GLU A 86 -6.20 -23.12 -4.12
CA GLU A 86 -7.61 -23.06 -3.66
C GLU A 86 -8.54 -22.29 -4.65
N GLY A 87 -8.02 -21.75 -5.75
CA GLY A 87 -8.80 -21.11 -6.83
C GLY A 87 -9.30 -19.70 -6.57
N ASN A 88 -8.97 -19.09 -5.42
CA ASN A 88 -9.57 -17.83 -4.96
C ASN A 88 -8.58 -16.65 -4.92
N HIS A 89 -7.51 -16.68 -5.73
CA HIS A 89 -6.47 -15.65 -5.66
C HIS A 89 -6.41 -14.73 -6.89
N LEU A 90 -6.78 -13.47 -6.68
CA LEU A 90 -6.83 -12.43 -7.72
C LEU A 90 -5.44 -12.05 -8.28
N MET A 91 -4.39 -12.14 -7.47
CA MET A 91 -3.04 -11.71 -7.83
C MET A 91 -2.16 -12.93 -8.15
N PRO A 92 -1.65 -13.08 -9.38
CA PRO A 92 -0.74 -14.18 -9.70
C PRO A 92 0.53 -14.16 -8.81
N ALA A 93 0.97 -15.33 -8.34
CA ALA A 93 2.16 -15.45 -7.48
C ALA A 93 3.44 -14.87 -8.13
N LYS A 94 3.53 -14.88 -9.47
CA LYS A 94 4.62 -14.26 -10.23
C LYS A 94 4.80 -12.76 -10.00
N LEU A 95 3.78 -12.05 -9.48
CA LEU A 95 3.88 -10.64 -9.14
C LEU A 95 4.59 -10.40 -7.80
N LEU A 96 4.76 -11.43 -6.95
CA LEU A 96 5.39 -11.26 -5.64
C LEU A 96 6.81 -10.68 -5.77
N GLN A 97 7.63 -11.19 -6.69
CA GLN A 97 8.99 -10.69 -6.88
C GLN A 97 8.99 -9.19 -7.21
N SER A 98 8.16 -8.77 -8.18
CA SER A 98 8.02 -7.35 -8.55
C SER A 98 7.50 -6.45 -7.42
N GLN A 99 6.92 -7.00 -6.35
CA GLN A 99 6.57 -6.24 -5.15
C GLN A 99 7.72 -6.16 -4.17
N LEU A 100 8.46 -7.25 -3.98
CA LEU A 100 9.64 -7.28 -3.11
C LEU A 100 10.75 -6.37 -3.65
N ASP A 101 10.91 -6.29 -4.96
CA ASP A 101 11.91 -5.43 -5.63
C ASP A 101 11.66 -3.92 -5.41
N LEU A 102 10.49 -3.53 -4.89
CA LEU A 102 10.10 -2.14 -4.61
C LEU A 102 10.39 -1.71 -3.15
N LEU A 103 10.84 -2.62 -2.28
CA LEU A 103 11.16 -2.33 -0.88
C LEU A 103 12.56 -1.71 -0.73
#